data_AF-A0A496WBI6-F1
#
_entry.id   AF-A0A496WBI6-F1
#
_cell.length_a   1.000
_cell.length_b   1.000
_cell.length_c   1.000
_cell.angle_alpha   90.00
_cell.angle_beta   90.00
_cell.angle_gamma   90.00
#
_symmetry.space_group_name_H-M   'P 1'
#
loop_
_entity.id
_entity.type
_entity.pdbx_description
1 polymer ?
#
loop_
_entity_poly.entity_id
_entity_poly.type
_entity_poly.pdbx_seq_one_letter_code
_entity_poly.pdbx_strand_id
1 'polypeptide(L)'
;MKRVHQSLSIVVLIITVVVVGCAGVPTQEMSDARQAMKAARDVQAEYYVPTFWAKASQKLAQAEQYLEAGQFFQARLIATSALIQAVDAHNTAVAINRAKRVWQEIKSLIDHNGIEGRALLEKAQQVARQGNVEQTIAFANEVYYEGRVTLNLAQLERAKFLIELLKVRQAELEPLELITLTDAEMAFQSQKGKKAYDLINNLYNSLPYDLRINKLN
;
A
#
# COMPACT_ATOMS: atom_id res chain seq x y z
N MET A 1 23.84 -66.09 -7.37
CA MET A 1 22.66 -65.20 -7.46
C MET A 1 22.08 -64.78 -6.10
N LYS A 2 22.18 -65.57 -5.01
CA LYS A 2 21.65 -65.19 -3.66
C LYS A 2 22.25 -63.90 -3.04
N ARG A 3 23.54 -63.60 -3.25
CA ARG A 3 24.21 -62.39 -2.71
C ARG A 3 23.71 -61.07 -3.33
N VAL A 4 23.25 -61.10 -4.58
CA VAL A 4 22.76 -59.88 -5.28
C VAL A 4 21.36 -59.50 -4.78
N HIS A 5 20.48 -60.48 -4.55
CA HIS A 5 19.16 -60.23 -3.95
C HIS A 5 19.22 -59.73 -2.50
N GLN A 6 20.21 -60.19 -1.73
CA GLN A 6 20.42 -59.78 -0.34
C GLN A 6 20.90 -58.33 -0.24
N SER A 7 21.75 -57.90 -1.18
CA SER A 7 22.26 -56.53 -1.26
C SER A 7 21.17 -55.54 -1.72
N LEU A 8 20.32 -55.97 -2.66
CA LEU A 8 19.22 -55.15 -3.18
C LEU A 8 18.13 -54.89 -2.11
N SER A 9 17.82 -55.89 -1.27
CA SER A 9 16.85 -55.73 -0.17
C SER A 9 17.32 -54.75 0.90
N ILE A 10 18.62 -54.71 1.21
CA ILE A 10 19.18 -53.79 2.22
C ILE A 10 19.13 -52.35 1.71
N VAL A 11 19.44 -52.12 0.42
CA VAL A 11 19.38 -50.77 -0.17
C VAL A 11 17.94 -50.25 -0.21
N VAL A 12 16.96 -51.09 -0.55
CA VAL A 12 15.53 -50.72 -0.55
C VAL A 12 15.02 -50.45 0.88
N LEU A 13 15.51 -51.19 1.88
CA LEU A 13 15.16 -50.97 3.30
C LEU A 13 15.76 -49.66 3.84
N ILE A 14 16.98 -49.31 3.45
CA ILE A 14 17.63 -48.05 3.87
C ILE A 14 16.94 -46.84 3.23
N ILE A 15 16.53 -46.94 1.96
CA ILE A 15 15.81 -45.85 1.26
C ILE A 15 14.42 -45.63 1.87
N THR A 16 13.72 -46.68 2.29
CA THR A 16 12.40 -46.54 2.93
C THR A 16 12.48 -45.95 4.34
N VAL A 17 13.57 -46.18 5.10
CA VAL A 17 13.76 -45.57 6.44
C VAL A 17 14.10 -44.08 6.36
N VAL A 18 14.82 -43.63 5.32
CA VAL A 18 15.19 -42.21 5.16
C VAL A 18 14.00 -41.33 4.78
N VAL A 19 12.98 -41.87 4.10
CA VAL A 19 11.81 -41.10 3.64
C VAL A 19 10.75 -40.88 4.74
N VAL A 20 10.78 -41.64 5.84
CA VAL A 20 9.80 -41.53 6.93
C VAL A 20 10.19 -40.46 7.99
N GLY A 21 11.38 -39.85 7.85
CA GLY A 21 11.95 -38.92 8.85
C GLY A 21 11.73 -37.41 8.62
N CYS A 22 11.06 -36.95 7.57
CA CYS A 22 10.86 -35.51 7.30
C CYS A 22 9.78 -34.85 8.17
N ALA A 23 9.68 -35.18 9.46
CA ALA A 23 9.11 -34.28 10.46
C ALA A 23 10.18 -33.27 10.89
N GLY A 24 10.75 -32.54 9.92
CA GLY A 24 11.83 -31.57 10.14
C GLY A 24 11.35 -30.36 10.94
N VAL A 25 12.28 -29.81 11.73
CA VAL A 25 12.14 -28.51 12.41
C VAL A 25 11.53 -27.49 11.43
N PRO A 26 10.48 -26.72 11.82
CA PRO A 26 9.71 -25.87 10.91
C PRO A 26 10.43 -24.57 10.56
N THR A 27 11.63 -24.65 10.00
CA THR A 27 12.49 -23.49 9.74
C THR A 27 11.89 -22.54 8.73
N GLN A 28 11.19 -23.07 7.72
CA GLN A 28 10.57 -22.27 6.68
C GLN A 28 9.38 -21.49 7.22
N GLU A 29 8.45 -22.15 7.92
CA GLU A 29 7.26 -21.50 8.46
C GLU A 29 7.62 -20.41 9.49
N MET A 30 8.63 -20.67 10.32
CA MET A 30 9.16 -19.68 11.26
C MET A 30 9.81 -18.48 10.54
N SER A 31 10.56 -18.74 9.46
CA SER A 31 11.17 -17.68 8.64
C SER A 31 10.10 -16.82 7.98
N ASP A 32 9.11 -17.44 7.34
CA ASP A 32 8.03 -16.74 6.64
C ASP A 32 7.22 -15.87 7.61
N ALA A 33 6.88 -16.40 8.80
CA ALA A 33 6.18 -15.65 9.83
C ALA A 33 6.98 -14.42 10.31
N ARG A 34 8.30 -14.56 10.52
CA ARG A 34 9.18 -13.43 10.91
C ARG A 34 9.28 -12.39 9.80
N GLN A 35 9.42 -12.82 8.56
CA GLN A 35 9.48 -11.91 7.40
C GLN A 35 8.17 -11.14 7.24
N ALA A 36 7.02 -11.81 7.40
CA ALA A 36 5.72 -11.15 7.36
C ALA A 36 5.53 -10.15 8.52
N MET A 37 5.96 -10.49 9.73
CA MET A 37 5.97 -9.55 10.86
C MET A 37 6.85 -8.33 10.59
N LYS A 38 8.01 -8.54 9.97
CA LYS A 38 8.88 -7.43 9.56
C LYS A 38 8.19 -6.55 8.51
N ALA A 39 7.63 -7.14 7.47
CA ALA A 39 6.90 -6.40 6.44
C ALA A 39 5.74 -5.58 7.03
N ALA A 40 4.95 -6.17 7.93
CA ALA A 40 3.89 -5.48 8.65
C ALA A 40 4.43 -4.29 9.47
N ARG A 41 5.59 -4.43 10.11
CA ARG A 41 6.25 -3.31 10.83
C ARG A 41 6.71 -2.21 9.90
N ASP A 42 7.28 -2.56 8.74
CA ASP A 42 7.80 -1.60 7.78
C ASP A 42 6.69 -0.67 7.23
N VAL A 43 5.44 -1.12 7.27
CA VAL A 43 4.24 -0.31 6.95
C VAL A 43 3.52 0.27 8.18
N GLN A 44 4.15 0.17 9.36
CA GLN A 44 3.69 0.68 10.65
C GLN A 44 2.36 0.05 11.12
N ALA A 45 2.20 -1.26 10.91
CA ALA A 45 0.99 -1.98 11.30
C ALA A 45 0.70 -1.87 12.81
N GLU A 46 1.72 -1.75 13.66
CA GLU A 46 1.57 -1.50 15.09
C GLU A 46 0.80 -0.21 15.42
N TYR A 47 0.85 0.78 14.54
CA TYR A 47 0.14 2.06 14.71
C TYR A 47 -1.23 2.05 14.04
N TYR A 48 -1.30 1.59 12.79
CA TYR A 48 -2.55 1.62 12.01
C TYR A 48 -3.54 0.53 12.41
N VAL A 49 -3.04 -0.63 12.84
CA VAL A 49 -3.83 -1.82 13.13
C VAL A 49 -3.31 -2.57 14.37
N PRO A 50 -3.27 -1.91 15.54
CA PRO A 50 -2.64 -2.45 16.74
C PRO A 50 -3.20 -3.81 17.17
N THR A 51 -4.50 -4.04 16.94
CA THR A 51 -5.16 -5.32 17.24
C THR A 51 -4.63 -6.49 16.41
N PHE A 52 -4.43 -6.30 15.10
CA PHE A 52 -3.91 -7.36 14.22
C PHE A 52 -2.42 -7.60 14.49
N TRP A 53 -1.67 -6.51 14.65
CA TRP A 53 -0.26 -6.56 15.01
C TRP A 53 -0.03 -7.35 16.31
N ALA A 54 -0.80 -7.05 17.36
CA ALA A 54 -0.67 -7.71 18.65
C ALA A 54 -0.96 -9.23 18.55
N LYS A 55 -2.02 -9.62 17.84
CA LYS A 55 -2.35 -11.04 17.65
C LYS A 55 -1.25 -11.78 16.90
N ALA A 56 -0.74 -11.22 15.80
CA ALA A 56 0.33 -11.81 15.01
C ALA A 56 1.62 -11.94 15.82
N SER A 57 1.98 -10.89 16.57
CA SER A 57 3.16 -10.88 17.45
C SER A 57 3.05 -11.93 18.56
N GLN A 58 1.88 -12.07 19.18
CA GLN A 58 1.64 -13.07 20.23
C GLN A 58 1.76 -14.49 19.67
N LYS A 59 1.21 -14.73 18.47
CA LYS A 59 1.32 -16.03 17.80
C LYS A 59 2.76 -16.35 17.44
N LEU A 60 3.53 -15.40 16.91
CA LEU A 60 4.93 -15.64 16.60
C LEU A 60 5.73 -16.00 17.87
N ALA A 61 5.54 -15.25 18.97
CA ALA A 61 6.19 -15.56 20.24
C ALA A 61 5.80 -16.96 20.77
N GLN A 62 4.54 -17.34 20.64
CA GLN A 62 4.08 -18.69 21.01
C GLN A 62 4.70 -19.78 20.12
N ALA A 63 4.87 -19.54 18.82
CA ALA A 63 5.54 -20.47 17.92
C ALA A 63 7.02 -20.66 18.31
N GLU A 64 7.69 -19.59 18.72
CA GLU A 64 9.08 -19.62 19.19
C GLU A 64 9.21 -20.45 20.47
N GLN A 65 8.29 -20.30 21.43
CA GLN A 65 8.26 -21.13 22.63
C GLN A 65 8.08 -22.62 22.31
N TYR A 66 7.19 -22.96 21.38
CA TYR A 66 7.01 -24.35 20.96
C TYR A 66 8.24 -24.90 20.23
N LEU A 67 8.92 -24.08 19.44
CA LEU A 67 10.15 -24.45 18.75
C LEU A 67 11.26 -24.78 19.77
N GLU A 68 11.45 -23.91 20.77
CA GLU A 68 12.42 -24.10 21.84
C GLU A 68 12.13 -25.34 22.70
N ALA A 69 10.85 -25.65 22.92
CA ALA A 69 10.41 -26.84 23.65
C ALA A 69 10.49 -28.14 22.83
N GLY A 70 10.98 -28.09 21.57
CA GLY A 70 11.02 -29.25 20.67
C GLY A 70 9.65 -29.71 20.15
N GLN A 71 8.60 -28.92 20.38
CA GLN A 71 7.22 -29.18 19.96
C GLN A 71 7.00 -28.72 18.51
N PHE A 72 7.69 -29.34 17.57
CA PHE A 72 7.79 -28.87 16.17
C PHE A 72 6.47 -28.80 15.42
N PHE A 73 5.54 -29.72 15.68
CA PHE A 73 4.22 -29.69 15.06
C PHE A 73 3.41 -28.47 15.51
N GLN A 74 3.40 -28.19 16.81
CA GLN A 74 2.75 -27.01 17.40
C GLN A 74 3.41 -25.73 16.90
N ALA A 75 4.75 -25.69 16.88
CA ALA A 75 5.51 -24.56 16.35
C ALA A 75 5.12 -24.25 14.90
N ARG A 76 5.04 -25.27 14.03
CA ARG A 76 4.60 -25.13 12.63
C ARG A 76 3.21 -24.52 12.54
N LEU A 77 2.22 -25.11 13.24
CA LEU A 77 0.83 -24.63 13.18
C LEU A 77 0.70 -23.19 13.64
N ILE A 78 1.35 -22.83 14.75
CA ILE A 78 1.28 -21.50 15.31
C ILE A 78 2.06 -20.48 14.46
N ALA A 79 3.20 -20.86 13.86
CA ALA A 79 3.94 -20.02 12.93
C ALA A 79 3.12 -19.68 11.68
N THR A 80 2.45 -20.66 11.09
CA THR A 80 1.54 -20.43 9.96
C THR A 80 0.39 -19.50 10.35
N SER A 81 -0.16 -19.65 11.56
CA SER A 81 -1.18 -18.72 12.06
C SER A 81 -0.63 -17.30 12.26
N ALA A 82 0.61 -17.16 12.73
CA ALA A 82 1.26 -15.86 12.87
C ALA A 82 1.50 -15.19 11.52
N LEU A 83 1.95 -15.97 10.52
CA LEU A 83 2.14 -15.53 9.14
C LEU A 83 0.85 -14.93 8.57
N ILE A 84 -0.28 -15.65 8.64
CA ILE A 84 -1.57 -15.18 8.11
C ILE A 84 -1.96 -13.85 8.76
N GLN A 85 -1.88 -13.77 10.10
CA GLN A 85 -2.25 -12.55 10.82
C GLN A 85 -1.31 -11.37 10.54
N ALA A 86 -0.01 -11.64 10.33
CA ALA A 86 0.95 -10.62 9.95
C ALA A 86 0.68 -10.09 8.54
N VAL A 87 0.31 -10.95 7.59
CA VAL A 87 -0.12 -10.54 6.24
C VAL A 87 -1.40 -9.70 6.29
N ASP A 88 -2.37 -10.09 7.10
CA ASP A 88 -3.60 -9.31 7.32
C ASP A 88 -3.30 -7.94 7.93
N ALA A 89 -2.43 -7.88 8.93
CA ALA A 89 -1.98 -6.64 9.55
C ALA A 89 -1.28 -5.74 8.52
N HIS A 90 -0.36 -6.29 7.72
CA HIS A 90 0.31 -5.57 6.65
C HIS A 90 -0.67 -4.99 5.64
N ASN A 91 -1.53 -5.81 5.05
CA ASN A 91 -2.44 -5.39 3.99
C ASN A 91 -3.42 -4.33 4.47
N THR A 92 -3.93 -4.49 5.69
CA THR A 92 -4.84 -3.54 6.31
C THR A 92 -4.14 -2.22 6.61
N ALA A 93 -2.92 -2.26 7.15
CA ALA A 93 -2.11 -1.06 7.39
C ALA A 93 -1.82 -0.29 6.09
N VAL A 94 -1.45 -0.99 5.02
CA VAL A 94 -1.23 -0.39 3.70
C VAL A 94 -2.49 0.31 3.20
N ALA A 95 -3.66 -0.34 3.29
CA ALA A 95 -4.93 0.24 2.86
C ALA A 95 -5.26 1.52 3.65
N ILE A 96 -5.20 1.47 4.99
CA ILE A 96 -5.45 2.63 5.86
C ILE A 96 -4.47 3.77 5.57
N ASN A 97 -3.18 3.46 5.44
CA ASN A 97 -2.14 4.46 5.19
C ASN A 97 -2.35 5.15 3.83
N ARG A 98 -2.65 4.36 2.78
CA ARG A 98 -2.98 4.88 1.43
C ARG A 98 -4.19 5.81 1.46
N ALA A 99 -5.27 5.41 2.13
CA ALA A 99 -6.47 6.22 2.29
C ALA A 99 -6.16 7.55 3.01
N LYS A 100 -5.42 7.47 4.12
CA LYS A 100 -5.01 8.64 4.91
C LYS A 100 -4.16 9.62 4.10
N ARG A 101 -3.21 9.15 3.28
CA ARG A 101 -2.35 10.02 2.46
C ARG A 101 -3.13 10.81 1.43
N VAL A 102 -4.04 10.16 0.70
CA VAL A 102 -4.89 10.85 -0.28
C VAL A 102 -5.71 11.93 0.41
N TRP A 103 -6.25 11.63 1.59
CA TRP A 103 -7.01 12.61 2.34
C TRP A 103 -6.18 13.80 2.84
N GLN A 104 -4.93 13.56 3.25
CA GLN A 104 -3.99 14.62 3.61
C GLN A 104 -3.66 15.52 2.41
N GLU A 105 -3.53 14.95 1.21
CA GLU A 105 -3.29 15.69 -0.03
C GLU A 105 -4.51 16.52 -0.45
N ILE A 106 -5.72 15.99 -0.31
CA ILE A 106 -6.95 16.76 -0.54
C ILE A 106 -7.01 17.95 0.42
N LYS A 107 -6.71 17.73 1.71
CA LYS A 107 -6.71 18.81 2.71
C LYS A 107 -5.70 19.92 2.39
N SER A 108 -4.57 19.62 1.75
CA SER A 108 -3.60 20.65 1.35
C SER A 108 -3.99 21.40 0.08
N LEU A 109 -4.83 20.80 -0.78
CA LEU A 109 -5.27 21.39 -2.04
C LEU A 109 -6.64 22.08 -1.95
N ILE A 110 -7.48 21.69 -1.01
CA ILE A 110 -8.83 22.25 -0.86
C ILE A 110 -8.95 22.70 0.59
N ASP A 111 -9.12 24.01 0.80
CA ASP A 111 -9.40 24.59 2.14
C ASP A 111 -10.78 24.15 2.68
N HIS A 112 -11.54 23.38 1.90
CA HIS A 112 -12.77 22.78 2.34
C HIS A 112 -12.48 21.56 3.20
N ASN A 113 -12.95 21.64 4.45
CA ASN A 113 -13.16 20.49 5.32
C ASN A 113 -14.14 19.53 4.64
N GLY A 114 -13.67 18.65 3.75
CA GLY A 114 -14.50 17.54 3.30
C GLY A 114 -14.84 16.66 4.50
N ILE A 115 -16.06 16.78 5.02
CA ILE A 115 -16.46 16.09 6.25
C ILE A 115 -16.56 14.57 5.98
N GLU A 116 -16.89 14.19 4.75
CA GLU A 116 -17.22 12.81 4.34
C GLU A 116 -16.00 11.88 4.36
N GLY A 117 -14.87 12.28 3.77
CA GLY A 117 -13.67 11.43 3.74
C GLY A 117 -13.03 11.22 5.11
N ARG A 118 -13.20 12.18 6.04
CA ARG A 118 -12.78 11.99 7.45
C ARG A 118 -13.63 10.94 8.14
N ALA A 119 -14.96 11.01 8.01
CA ALA A 119 -15.89 10.09 8.64
C ALA A 119 -15.68 8.63 8.15
N LEU A 120 -15.44 8.44 6.85
CA LEU A 120 -15.17 7.11 6.29
C LEU A 120 -13.80 6.55 6.74
N LEU A 121 -12.77 7.39 6.85
CA LEU A 121 -11.47 6.96 7.39
C LEU A 121 -11.57 6.57 8.87
N GLU A 122 -12.32 7.33 9.67
CA GLU A 122 -12.61 7.00 11.07
C GLU A 122 -13.36 5.68 11.18
N LYS A 123 -14.34 5.44 10.30
CA LYS A 123 -15.06 4.17 10.21
C LYS A 123 -14.14 3.00 9.88
N ALA A 124 -13.24 3.14 8.90
CA ALA A 124 -12.24 2.13 8.58
C ALA A 124 -11.36 1.79 9.80
N GLN A 125 -10.91 2.82 10.54
CA GLN A 125 -10.12 2.62 11.77
C GLN A 125 -10.92 1.96 12.90
N GLN A 126 -12.21 2.29 13.05
CA GLN A 126 -13.07 1.66 14.04
C GLN A 126 -13.25 0.16 13.77
N VAL A 127 -13.51 -0.20 12.51
CA VAL A 127 -13.65 -1.59 12.07
C VAL A 127 -12.34 -2.36 12.23
N ALA A 128 -11.19 -1.71 11.99
CA ALA A 128 -9.87 -2.29 12.23
C ALA A 128 -9.68 -2.68 13.71
N ARG A 129 -10.14 -1.84 14.63
CA ARG A 129 -10.10 -2.13 16.09
C ARG A 129 -10.96 -3.32 16.47
N GLN A 130 -12.04 -3.58 15.72
CA GLN A 130 -12.91 -4.75 15.93
C GLN A 130 -12.28 -6.04 15.37
N GLY A 131 -11.19 -5.94 14.61
CA GLY A 131 -10.52 -7.10 14.05
C GLY A 131 -11.18 -7.64 12.77
N ASN A 132 -11.99 -6.83 12.07
CA ASN A 132 -12.59 -7.22 10.80
C ASN A 132 -11.73 -6.73 9.61
N VAL A 133 -10.88 -7.61 9.07
CA VAL A 133 -9.93 -7.30 7.99
C VAL A 133 -10.66 -6.86 6.71
N GLU A 134 -11.65 -7.65 6.29
CA GLU A 134 -12.37 -7.45 5.04
C GLU A 134 -13.07 -6.09 4.98
N GLN A 135 -13.86 -5.78 6.02
CA GLN A 135 -14.56 -4.49 6.10
C GLN A 135 -13.59 -3.33 6.23
N THR A 136 -12.46 -3.51 6.95
CA THR A 136 -11.45 -2.45 7.05
C THR A 136 -10.84 -2.12 5.70
N ILE A 137 -10.46 -3.13 4.93
CA ILE A 137 -9.89 -2.96 3.59
C ILE A 137 -10.93 -2.35 2.65
N ALA A 138 -12.19 -2.79 2.73
CA ALA A 138 -13.29 -2.24 1.93
C ALA A 138 -13.46 -0.73 2.17
N PHE A 139 -13.64 -0.30 3.42
CA PHE A 139 -13.78 1.13 3.75
C PHE A 139 -12.53 1.94 3.39
N ALA A 140 -11.33 1.41 3.66
CA ALA A 140 -10.10 2.12 3.31
C ALA A 140 -9.93 2.29 1.79
N ASN A 141 -10.30 1.28 1.00
CA ASN A 141 -10.26 1.38 -0.46
C ASN A 141 -11.30 2.36 -0.99
N GLU A 142 -12.51 2.38 -0.43
CA GLU A 142 -13.56 3.34 -0.77
C GLU A 142 -13.07 4.78 -0.57
N VAL A 143 -12.54 5.09 0.62
CA VAL A 143 -11.91 6.40 0.92
C VAL A 143 -10.81 6.74 -0.08
N TYR A 144 -9.96 5.76 -0.41
CA TYR A 144 -8.89 5.99 -1.35
C TYR A 144 -9.41 6.33 -2.76
N TYR A 145 -10.37 5.56 -3.27
CA TYR A 145 -10.90 5.76 -4.62
C TYR A 145 -11.66 7.07 -4.74
N GLU A 146 -12.56 7.36 -3.80
CA GLU A 146 -13.26 8.65 -3.75
C GLU A 146 -12.28 9.80 -3.66
N GLY A 147 -11.32 9.71 -2.74
CA GLY A 147 -10.31 10.74 -2.59
C GLY A 147 -9.48 10.95 -3.85
N ARG A 148 -9.15 9.89 -4.60
CA ARG A 148 -8.43 10.01 -5.88
C ARG A 148 -9.25 10.73 -6.94
N VAL A 149 -10.55 10.47 -6.99
CA VAL A 149 -11.47 11.18 -7.90
C VAL A 149 -11.55 12.65 -7.52
N THR A 150 -11.79 12.96 -6.25
CA THR A 150 -11.83 14.34 -5.73
C THR A 150 -10.53 15.09 -6.00
N LEU A 151 -9.38 14.46 -5.74
CA LEU A 151 -8.07 15.03 -5.99
C LEU A 151 -7.87 15.36 -7.47
N ASN A 152 -8.23 14.43 -8.36
CA ASN A 152 -8.13 14.63 -9.79
C ASN A 152 -9.02 15.79 -10.27
N LEU A 153 -10.26 15.87 -9.77
CA LEU A 153 -11.19 16.95 -10.09
C LEU A 153 -10.65 18.31 -9.63
N ALA A 154 -10.20 18.42 -8.38
CA ALA A 154 -9.63 19.67 -7.85
C ALA A 154 -8.37 20.11 -8.65
N GLN A 155 -7.55 19.16 -9.08
CA GLN A 155 -6.39 19.44 -9.92
C GLN A 155 -6.82 19.89 -11.33
N LEU A 156 -7.85 19.28 -11.92
CA LEU A 156 -8.41 19.73 -13.20
C LEU A 156 -8.96 21.14 -13.11
N GLU A 157 -9.70 21.49 -12.06
CA GLU A 157 -10.23 22.84 -11.85
C GLU A 157 -9.12 23.89 -11.78
N ARG A 158 -8.09 23.64 -10.97
CA ARG A 158 -6.92 24.51 -10.87
C ARG A 158 -6.15 24.59 -12.19
N ALA A 159 -5.96 23.46 -12.86
CA ALA A 159 -5.27 23.42 -14.15
C ALA A 159 -6.02 24.23 -15.20
N LYS A 160 -7.36 24.09 -15.26
CA LYS A 160 -8.22 24.86 -16.16
C LYS A 160 -8.03 26.36 -15.96
N PHE A 161 -8.07 26.82 -14.71
CA PHE A 161 -7.89 28.24 -14.39
C PHE A 161 -6.54 28.77 -14.93
N LEU A 162 -5.45 28.06 -14.68
CA LEU A 162 -4.11 28.46 -15.14
C LEU A 162 -3.96 28.37 -16.66
N ILE A 163 -4.55 27.37 -17.30
CA ILE A 163 -4.59 27.24 -18.75
C ILE A 163 -5.29 28.46 -19.35
N GLU A 164 -6.51 28.78 -18.91
CA GLU A 164 -7.26 29.92 -19.43
C GLU A 164 -6.50 31.25 -19.23
N LEU A 165 -5.85 31.42 -18.07
CA LEU A 165 -5.02 32.59 -17.79
C LEU A 165 -3.87 32.74 -18.81
N LEU A 166 -3.17 31.65 -19.11
CA LEU A 166 -2.01 31.68 -20.02
C LEU A 166 -2.42 31.70 -21.50
N LYS A 167 -3.57 31.11 -21.86
CA LYS A 167 -4.10 31.17 -23.24
C LYS A 167 -4.38 32.60 -23.69
N VAL A 168 -4.86 33.46 -22.79
CA VAL A 168 -5.08 34.88 -23.09
C VAL A 168 -3.77 35.59 -23.49
N ARG A 169 -2.62 35.09 -23.01
CA ARG A 169 -1.29 35.67 -23.26
C ARG A 169 -0.40 34.78 -24.11
N GLN A 170 -0.99 33.85 -24.86
CA GLN A 170 -0.26 32.86 -25.64
C GLN A 170 0.75 33.50 -26.62
N ALA A 171 0.47 34.70 -27.12
CA ALA A 171 1.35 35.44 -28.02
C ALA A 171 2.64 35.96 -27.35
N GLU A 172 2.68 36.00 -26.01
CA GLU A 172 3.81 36.45 -25.21
C GLU A 172 4.68 35.27 -24.74
N LEU A 173 4.30 34.03 -25.05
CA LEU A 173 5.00 32.81 -24.66
C LEU A 173 6.07 32.41 -25.68
N GLU A 174 7.21 31.92 -25.18
CA GLU A 174 8.25 31.32 -26.00
C GLU A 174 7.80 29.96 -26.58
N PRO A 175 8.42 29.47 -27.67
CA PRO A 175 8.00 28.21 -28.31
C PRO A 175 7.96 27.00 -27.36
N LEU A 176 8.90 26.89 -26.42
CA LEU A 176 8.94 25.79 -25.45
C LEU A 176 7.81 25.88 -24.41
N GLU A 177 7.45 27.10 -24.03
CA GLU A 177 6.36 27.39 -23.10
C GLU A 177 5.02 27.07 -23.76
N LEU A 178 4.89 27.38 -25.05
CA LEU A 178 3.72 27.04 -25.84
C LEU A 178 3.50 25.52 -25.98
N ILE A 179 4.58 24.76 -26.17
CA ILE A 179 4.52 23.30 -26.16
C ILE A 179 4.02 22.80 -24.80
N THR A 180 4.55 23.35 -23.71
CA THR A 180 4.15 22.96 -22.34
C THR A 180 2.69 23.30 -22.05
N LEU A 181 2.21 24.46 -22.50
CA LEU A 181 0.80 24.85 -22.43
C LEU A 181 -0.08 23.86 -23.20
N THR A 182 0.30 23.50 -24.42
CA THR A 182 -0.42 22.54 -25.25
C THR A 182 -0.47 21.15 -24.61
N ASP A 183 0.64 20.68 -24.03
CA ASP A 183 0.72 19.41 -23.31
C ASP A 183 -0.18 19.40 -22.06
N ALA A 184 -0.25 20.52 -21.33
CA ALA A 184 -1.15 20.68 -20.20
C ALA A 184 -2.61 20.63 -20.64
N GLU A 185 -2.97 21.29 -21.76
CA GLU A 185 -4.30 21.22 -22.36
C GLU A 185 -4.67 19.80 -22.76
N MET A 186 -3.79 19.08 -23.46
CA MET A 186 -4.03 17.69 -23.83
C MET A 186 -4.24 16.79 -22.60
N ALA A 187 -3.45 17.00 -21.54
CA ALA A 187 -3.61 16.29 -20.28
C ALA A 187 -4.95 16.62 -19.60
N PHE A 188 -5.36 17.89 -19.61
CA PHE A 188 -6.64 18.35 -19.08
C PHE A 188 -7.82 17.71 -19.83
N GLN A 189 -7.82 17.77 -21.16
CA GLN A 189 -8.86 17.15 -22.00
C GLN A 189 -8.93 15.63 -21.81
N SER A 190 -7.78 15.00 -21.55
CA SER A 190 -7.70 13.56 -21.22
C SER A 190 -8.10 13.23 -19.77
N GLN A 191 -8.64 14.19 -19.00
CA GLN A 191 -9.03 14.02 -17.59
C GLN A 191 -7.87 13.63 -16.65
N LYS A 192 -6.61 13.92 -17.03
CA LYS A 192 -5.40 13.63 -16.25
C LYS A 192 -5.03 14.81 -15.36
N GLY A 193 -5.83 15.07 -14.34
CA GLY A 193 -5.75 16.24 -13.45
C GLY A 193 -4.37 16.53 -12.92
N LYS A 194 -3.72 15.55 -12.27
CA LYS A 194 -2.35 15.72 -11.74
C LYS A 194 -1.37 16.17 -12.81
N LYS A 195 -1.36 15.49 -13.97
CA LYS A 195 -0.43 15.81 -15.06
C LYS A 195 -0.70 17.21 -15.61
N ALA A 196 -1.98 17.55 -15.84
CA ALA A 196 -2.37 18.87 -16.33
C ALA A 196 -1.94 19.97 -15.37
N TYR A 197 -2.22 19.78 -14.07
CA TYR A 197 -1.85 20.73 -13.01
C TYR A 197 -0.34 20.89 -12.87
N ASP A 198 0.42 19.79 -12.79
CA ASP A 198 1.87 19.84 -12.63
C ASP A 198 2.54 20.58 -13.80
N LEU A 199 2.13 20.29 -15.04
CA LEU A 199 2.66 20.97 -16.23
C LEU A 199 2.37 22.47 -16.20
N ILE A 200 1.10 22.84 -16.02
CA ILE A 200 0.70 24.25 -16.11
C ILE A 200 1.17 25.07 -14.91
N ASN A 201 1.21 24.49 -13.72
CA ASN A 201 1.72 25.16 -12.52
C ASN A 201 3.23 25.38 -12.60
N ASN A 202 3.98 24.41 -13.13
CA ASN A 202 5.42 24.59 -13.33
C ASN A 202 5.71 25.65 -14.38
N LEU A 203 4.99 25.63 -15.51
CA LEU A 203 5.07 26.70 -16.52
C LEU A 203 4.74 28.06 -15.90
N TYR A 204 3.59 28.18 -15.25
CA TYR A 204 3.17 29.43 -14.61
C TYR A 204 4.24 29.95 -13.65
N ASN A 205 4.85 29.09 -12.84
CA ASN A 205 5.88 29.52 -11.88
C ASN A 205 7.23 29.85 -12.50
N SER A 206 7.56 29.35 -13.70
CA SER A 206 8.78 29.71 -14.42
C SER A 206 8.66 31.03 -15.18
N LEU A 207 7.44 31.50 -15.43
CA LEU A 207 7.22 32.73 -16.18
C LEU A 207 7.65 33.98 -15.40
N PRO A 208 8.14 35.02 -16.11
CA PRO A 208 8.31 36.38 -15.59
C PRO A 208 7.09 36.87 -14.79
N TYR A 209 7.35 37.69 -13.77
CA TYR A 209 6.29 38.16 -12.84
C TYR A 209 5.13 38.86 -13.56
N ASP A 210 5.43 39.70 -14.55
CA ASP A 210 4.46 40.43 -15.37
C ASP A 210 3.50 39.52 -16.15
N LEU A 211 3.94 38.31 -16.52
CA LEU A 211 3.09 37.28 -17.14
C LEU A 211 2.25 36.50 -16.12
N ARG A 212 2.66 36.47 -14.84
CA ARG A 212 1.96 35.77 -13.77
C ARG A 212 0.81 36.56 -13.16
N ILE A 213 0.93 37.89 -13.05
CA ILE A 213 -0.12 38.75 -12.51
C ILE A 213 -1.14 39.14 -13.58
N ASN A 214 -2.43 39.02 -13.24
CA ASN A 214 -3.49 39.60 -14.04
C ASN A 214 -3.39 41.14 -13.91
N LYS A 215 -2.89 41.84 -14.94
CA LYS A 215 -3.04 43.29 -15.02
C LYS A 215 -4.52 43.55 -15.26
N LEU A 216 -5.28 43.68 -14.17
CA LEU A 216 -6.61 44.26 -14.20
C LEU A 216 -6.41 45.72 -14.63
N ASN A 217 -6.60 45.97 -15.93
CA ASN A 217 -6.91 47.31 -16.45
C ASN A 217 -8.43 47.45 -16.46
#